data_AF-A0A843GFR6-F1
#
_entry.id   AF-A0A843GFR6-F1
#
_cell.length_a   1.000
_cell.length_b   1.000
_cell.length_c   1.000
_cell.angle_alpha   90.00
_cell.angle_beta   90.00
_cell.angle_gamma   90.00
#
_symmetry.space_group_name_H-M   'P 1'
#
loop_
_entity.id
_entity.type
_entity.pdbx_description
1 polymer ?
#
loop_
_entity_poly.entity_id
_entity_poly.type
_entity_poly.pdbx_seq_one_letter_code
_entity_poly.pdbx_strand_id
1 'polypeptide(L)'
;MAKGAESKQKVIDKIMEVYPDAFVYGKELRIPFEEDGMRVEIKIALTCAKTNVGGDGASEESGVQSNEVVNAPSAAPTQEEKDNIAKLMDRLGL
;
A
#
# COMPACT_ATOMS: atom_id res chain seq x y z
N MET A 1 15.60 -15.60 -16.95
CA MET A 1 14.85 -15.63 -15.67
C MET A 1 14.15 -14.29 -15.47
N ALA A 2 12.89 -14.27 -15.04
CA ALA A 2 12.20 -13.03 -14.73
C ALA A 2 12.79 -12.39 -13.45
N LYS A 3 12.96 -11.06 -13.44
CA LYS A 3 13.44 -10.32 -12.27
C LYS A 3 12.58 -10.66 -11.04
N GLY A 4 13.23 -11.03 -9.94
CA GLY A 4 12.57 -11.40 -8.68
C GLY A 4 11.99 -12.82 -8.61
N ALA A 5 12.23 -13.70 -9.60
CA ALA A 5 11.81 -15.10 -9.50
C ALA A 5 12.51 -15.84 -8.35
N GLU A 6 13.84 -15.68 -8.21
CA GLU A 6 14.62 -16.31 -7.15
C GLU A 6 14.23 -15.77 -5.77
N SER A 7 14.09 -14.45 -5.62
CA SER A 7 13.66 -13.83 -4.37
C SER A 7 12.27 -14.30 -3.94
N LYS A 8 11.34 -14.46 -4.89
CA LYS A 8 10.01 -15.02 -4.61
C LYS A 8 10.10 -16.45 -4.11
N GLN A 9 10.95 -17.28 -4.72
CA GLN A 9 11.13 -18.66 -4.27
C GLN A 9 11.65 -18.69 -2.82
N LYS A 10 12.67 -17.89 -2.50
CA LYS A 10 13.20 -17.80 -1.12
C LYS A 10 12.15 -17.38 -0.10
N VAL A 11 11.23 -16.48 -0.48
CA VAL A 11 10.13 -16.07 0.41
C VAL A 11 9.11 -17.18 0.56
N ILE A 12 8.75 -17.88 -0.53
CA ILE A 12 7.85 -19.04 -0.48
C ILE A 12 8.42 -20.12 0.43
N ASP A 13 9.68 -20.47 0.26
CA ASP A 13 10.35 -21.50 1.04
C ASP A 13 10.32 -21.16 2.54
N LYS A 14 10.62 -19.91 2.91
CA LYS A 14 10.51 -19.44 4.29
C LYS A 14 9.09 -19.48 4.83
N ILE A 15 8.08 -19.14 4.03
CA ILE A 15 6.69 -19.20 4.49
C ILE A 15 6.29 -20.67 4.74
N MET A 16 6.71 -21.60 3.88
CA MET A 16 6.47 -23.03 4.08
C MET A 16 7.21 -23.61 5.29
N GLU A 17 8.40 -23.09 5.62
CA GLU A 17 9.12 -23.45 6.85
C GLU A 17 8.36 -22.99 8.11
N VAL A 18 7.76 -21.79 8.08
CA VAL A 18 7.00 -21.24 9.22
C VAL A 18 5.62 -21.87 9.33
N TYR A 19 4.98 -22.14 8.20
CA TYR A 19 3.63 -22.71 8.10
C TYR A 19 3.70 -24.01 7.29
N PRO A 20 3.92 -25.17 7.96
CA PRO A 20 4.15 -26.44 7.27
C PRO A 20 2.92 -26.99 6.53
N ASP A 21 1.74 -26.47 6.86
CA ASP A 21 0.47 -26.73 6.22
C ASP A 21 0.18 -25.78 5.03
N ALA A 22 1.06 -24.82 4.78
CA ALA A 22 0.96 -23.95 3.61
C ALA A 22 1.23 -24.73 2.32
N PHE A 23 0.44 -24.43 1.28
CA PHE A 23 0.56 -25.09 -0.02
C PHE A 23 0.36 -24.12 -1.17
N VAL A 24 1.01 -24.41 -2.31
CA VAL A 24 0.85 -23.63 -3.54
C VAL A 24 -0.38 -24.11 -4.29
N TYR A 25 -1.28 -23.18 -4.62
CA TYR A 25 -2.44 -23.43 -5.46
C TYR A 25 -2.42 -22.49 -6.66
N GLY A 26 -2.00 -23.00 -7.82
CA GLY A 26 -1.85 -22.22 -9.04
C GLY A 26 -0.74 -21.18 -8.94
N LYS A 27 -1.10 -19.90 -8.83
CA LYS A 27 -0.16 -18.76 -8.69
C LYS A 27 -0.14 -18.15 -7.29
N GLU A 28 -0.86 -18.77 -6.35
CA GLU A 28 -1.08 -18.25 -5.01
C GLU A 28 -0.54 -19.26 -3.99
N LEU A 29 -0.08 -18.76 -2.85
CA LEU A 29 0.19 -19.57 -1.67
C LEU A 29 -1.03 -19.50 -0.75
N ARG A 30 -1.44 -20.65 -0.22
CA ARG A 30 -2.54 -20.74 0.75
C ARG A 30 -2.02 -21.27 2.06
N ILE A 31 -2.44 -20.63 3.15
CA ILE A 31 -2.09 -21.05 4.51
C ILE A 31 -3.40 -21.33 5.25
N PRO A 32 -3.71 -22.58 5.59
CA PRO A 32 -4.90 -22.90 6.36
C PRO A 32 -4.71 -22.45 7.82
N PHE A 33 -5.79 -21.96 8.43
CA PHE A 33 -5.87 -21.59 9.84
C PHE A 33 -7.21 -22.05 10.41
N GLU A 34 -7.25 -22.24 11.72
CA GLU A 34 -8.50 -22.37 12.46
C GLU A 34 -8.82 -21.05 13.15
N GLU A 35 -9.98 -20.48 12.82
CA GLU A 35 -10.50 -19.23 13.40
C GLU A 35 -11.96 -19.47 13.80
N ASP A 36 -12.29 -19.27 15.07
CA ASP A 36 -13.64 -19.48 15.63
C ASP A 36 -14.25 -20.87 15.34
N GLY A 37 -13.41 -21.92 15.33
CA GLY A 37 -13.84 -23.30 15.04
C GLY A 37 -14.15 -23.57 13.56
N MET A 38 -13.84 -22.63 12.66
CA MET A 38 -13.93 -22.79 11.22
C MET A 38 -12.54 -22.80 10.59
N ARG A 39 -12.36 -23.66 9.59
CA ARG A 39 -11.13 -23.69 8.79
C ARG A 39 -11.18 -22.58 7.74
N VAL A 40 -10.28 -21.62 7.86
CA VAL A 40 -10.10 -20.52 6.92
C VAL A 40 -8.77 -20.67 6.17
N GLU A 41 -8.64 -20.06 5.00
CA GLU A 41 -7.41 -20.12 4.21
C GLU A 41 -6.95 -18.69 3.88
N ILE A 42 -5.75 -18.35 4.32
CA ILE A 42 -5.10 -17.10 3.96
C ILE A 42 -4.46 -17.25 2.58
N LYS A 43 -4.99 -16.50 1.62
CA LYS A 43 -4.47 -16.46 0.26
C LYS A 43 -3.41 -15.36 0.13
N ILE A 44 -2.23 -15.72 -0.36
CA ILE A 44 -1.10 -14.82 -0.59
C ILE A 44 -0.69 -14.87 -2.06
N ALA A 45 -0.73 -13.71 -2.73
CA ALA A 45 -0.22 -13.55 -4.09
C ALA A 45 1.07 -12.73 -4.07
N LEU A 46 2.21 -13.36 -4.38
CA LEU A 46 3.51 -12.72 -4.37
C LEU A 46 3.83 -12.09 -5.73
N THR A 47 4.05 -10.78 -5.73
CA THR A 47 4.49 -10.04 -6.92
C THR A 47 5.81 -9.32 -6.64
N CYS A 48 6.67 -9.21 -7.66
CA CYS A 48 7.89 -8.43 -7.55
C CYS A 48 7.60 -7.02 -8.04
N ALA A 49 7.77 -6.03 -7.17
CA ALA A 49 7.65 -4.63 -7.55
C ALA A 49 8.72 -4.25 -8.59
N LYS A 50 8.39 -3.29 -9.45
CA LYS A 50 9.34 -2.73 -10.43
C LYS A 50 10.30 -1.74 -9.79
N THR A 51 9.80 -0.97 -8.83
CA THR A 51 10.51 0.04 -8.05
C THR A 51 10.45 -0.33 -6.57
N ASN A 52 11.57 -0.18 -5.87
CA ASN A 52 11.65 -0.45 -4.44
C ASN A 52 11.28 0.82 -3.67
N VAL A 53 10.53 0.67 -2.58
CA VAL A 53 10.20 1.79 -1.70
C VAL A 53 11.27 1.87 -0.61
N GLY A 54 12.04 2.96 -0.57
CA GLY A 54 13.00 3.25 0.51
C GLY A 54 14.40 2.65 0.36
N GLY A 55 14.86 2.36 -0.85
CA GLY A 55 16.23 1.87 -1.06
C GLY A 55 17.28 2.99 -0.94
N ASP A 56 18.10 2.95 0.11
CA ASP A 56 19.40 3.60 0.12
C ASP A 56 20.31 2.83 -0.86
N GLY A 57 20.70 3.46 -1.97
CA GLY A 57 21.59 2.88 -2.97
C GLY A 57 21.20 3.11 -4.42
N ALA A 58 21.56 4.30 -4.93
CA ALA A 58 21.83 4.65 -6.32
C ALA A 58 21.15 3.82 -7.43
N SER A 59 20.04 4.33 -7.95
CA SER A 59 19.72 4.22 -9.37
C SER A 59 19.22 5.58 -9.80
N GLU A 60 20.14 6.38 -10.32
CA GLU A 60 19.81 7.60 -11.03
C GLU A 60 19.03 7.23 -12.32
N GLU A 61 18.00 8.04 -12.56
CA GLU A 61 17.25 8.22 -13.81
C GLU A 61 16.28 7.09 -14.19
N SER A 62 14.95 7.27 -14.16
CA SER A 62 14.22 8.43 -14.68
C SER A 62 12.80 8.52 -14.10
N GLY A 63 12.44 9.72 -13.66
CA GLY A 63 11.09 10.28 -13.77
C GLY A 63 10.03 9.80 -12.80
N VAL A 64 10.18 10.06 -11.50
CA VAL A 64 9.01 10.35 -10.66
C VAL A 64 9.26 11.67 -9.98
N GLN A 65 8.42 12.64 -10.34
CA GLN A 65 8.30 13.94 -9.71
C GLN A 65 8.33 13.74 -8.20
N SER A 66 9.33 14.36 -7.57
CA SER A 66 9.35 14.65 -6.15
C SER A 66 7.97 15.21 -5.82
N ASN A 67 7.19 14.48 -5.05
CA ASN A 67 6.08 15.08 -4.34
C ASN A 67 6.76 15.93 -3.27
N GLU A 68 7.18 17.13 -3.66
CA GLU A 68 7.49 18.19 -2.72
C GLU A 68 6.35 18.19 -1.73
N VAL A 69 6.68 18.06 -0.45
CA VAL A 69 5.80 18.60 0.58
C VAL A 69 5.78 20.09 0.29
N VAL A 70 4.86 20.49 -0.58
CA VAL A 70 4.48 21.88 -0.77
C VAL A 70 4.01 22.31 0.60
N ASN A 71 4.87 23.05 1.29
CA ASN A 71 4.48 23.87 2.41
C ASN A 71 3.47 24.86 1.83
N ALA A 72 2.19 24.47 1.85
CA ALA A 72 1.12 25.29 1.30
C ALA A 72 1.22 26.64 2.01
N PRO A 73 1.33 27.77 1.28
CA PRO A 73 1.10 29.04 1.93
C PRO A 73 -0.31 28.96 2.51
N SER A 74 -0.42 29.14 3.82
CA SER A 74 -1.70 29.30 4.50
C SER A 74 -2.35 30.56 3.94
N ALA A 75 -3.00 30.43 2.79
CA ALA A 75 -3.78 31.48 2.17
C ALA A 75 -4.94 31.75 3.13
N ALA A 76 -4.94 32.95 3.71
CA ALA A 76 -6.11 33.42 4.44
C ALA A 76 -7.31 33.35 3.48
N PRO A 77 -8.48 32.86 3.92
CA PRO A 77 -9.65 32.75 3.07
C PRO A 77 -9.95 34.12 2.46
N THR A 78 -10.15 34.11 1.15
CA THR A 78 -10.50 35.31 0.38
C THR A 78 -11.82 35.89 0.90
N GLN A 79 -12.04 37.19 0.70
CA GLN A 79 -13.24 37.86 1.23
C GLN A 79 -14.53 37.21 0.71
N GLU A 80 -14.50 36.70 -0.52
CA GLU A 80 -15.62 36.01 -1.15
C GLU A 80 -15.93 34.66 -0.49
N GLU A 81 -14.90 33.91 -0.07
CA GLU A 81 -15.06 32.66 0.68
C GLU A 81 -15.66 32.91 2.07
N LYS A 82 -15.29 34.01 2.73
CA LYS A 82 -15.88 34.39 4.02
C LYS A 82 -17.36 34.73 3.91
N ASP A 83 -17.76 35.44 2.85
CA ASP A 83 -19.17 35.80 2.63
C ASP A 83 -20.03 34.56 2.33
N ASN A 84 -19.46 33.57 1.65
CA ASN A 84 -20.13 32.29 1.39
C ASN A 84 -20.27 31.44 2.66
N ILE A 85 -19.26 31.44 3.52
CA ILE A 85 -19.32 30.76 4.83
C ILE A 85 -20.37 31.43 5.73
N ALA A 86 -20.43 32.77 5.76
CA ALA A 86 -21.42 33.50 6.55
C ALA A 86 -22.86 33.16 6.11
N LYS A 87 -23.12 33.15 4.79
CA LYS A 87 -24.43 32.73 4.25
C LYS A 87 -24.78 31.28 4.58
N LEU A 88 -23.77 30.41 4.66
CA LEU A 88 -23.96 29.00 5.02
C LEU A 88 -24.32 28.86 6.51
N MET A 89 -23.66 29.62 7.39
CA MET A 89 -23.94 29.62 8.84
C MET A 89 -25.32 30.18 9.15
N ASP A 90 -25.71 31.30 8.52
CA ASP A 90 -27.06 31.87 8.66
C ASP A 90 -28.16 30.88 8.25
N ARG A 91 -27.92 30.09 7.20
CA ARG A 91 -28.88 29.08 6.72
C ARG A 91 -28.95 27.85 7.62
N LEU A 92 -27.87 27.56 8.35
CA LEU A 92 -27.78 26.47 9.31
C LEU A 92 -28.23 26.88 10.71
N GLY A 93 -28.54 28.17 10.93
CA GLY A 93 -29.01 28.71 12.21
C GLY A 93 -27.95 28.66 13.32
N LEU A 94 -26.66 28.74 12.94
CA LEU A 94 -25.50 28.78 13.83
C LEU A 94 -25.05 30.21 14.11
#